data_AF-A0A830BLD4-F1
#
_entry.id   AF-A0A830BLD4-F1
#
_cell.length_a   1.000
_cell.length_b   1.000
_cell.length_c   1.000
_cell.angle_alpha   90.00
_cell.angle_beta   90.00
_cell.angle_gamma   90.00
#
_symmetry.space_group_name_H-M   'P 1'
#
loop_
_entity.id
_entity.type
_entity.pdbx_description
1 polymer ?
#
loop_
_entity_poly.entity_id
_entity_poly.type
_entity_poly.pdbx_seq_one_letter_code
_entity_poly.pdbx_strand_id
1 'polypeptide(L)'
;FTPCRSNLILLKGISHDYETRGSYFPLRRGGDVTLYQDAHVGVEGTLPVVDLDGGSTGRNEQYWKDMCSAIVEVKRLIYIIGWSVYYTTKLVREPTRPVLGGMDSMLGDLLKWKADEGVRVVLLV
;
A
#
# COMPACT_ATOMS: atom_id res chain seq x y z
N PHE A 1 8.23 -33.41 -17.94
CA PHE A 1 8.61 -33.10 -16.54
C PHE A 1 10.03 -32.53 -16.57
N THR A 2 10.24 -31.35 -15.98
CA THR A 2 11.58 -30.74 -15.85
C THR A 2 11.93 -30.69 -14.36
N PRO A 3 12.92 -31.45 -13.87
CA PRO A 3 13.28 -31.46 -12.45
C PRO A 3 13.73 -30.08 -11.96
N CYS A 4 13.26 -29.60 -10.80
CA CYS A 4 13.63 -28.27 -10.28
C CYS A 4 15.16 -28.07 -10.16
N ARG A 5 15.89 -29.12 -9.74
CA ARG A 5 17.36 -29.09 -9.61
C ARG A 5 18.11 -28.92 -10.93
N SER A 6 17.43 -29.18 -12.05
CA SER A 6 18.00 -28.98 -13.39
C SER A 6 17.82 -27.54 -13.91
N ASN A 7 17.04 -26.71 -13.20
CA ASN A 7 16.83 -25.32 -13.57
C ASN A 7 17.86 -24.41 -12.88
N LEU A 8 18.87 -23.98 -13.65
CA LEU A 8 19.97 -23.13 -13.18
C LEU A 8 19.50 -21.78 -12.63
N ILE A 9 18.32 -21.29 -13.02
CA ILE A 9 17.74 -20.06 -12.48
C ILE A 9 17.34 -20.28 -11.01
N LEU A 10 16.67 -21.40 -10.71
CA LEU A 10 16.21 -21.72 -9.35
C LEU A 10 17.36 -21.92 -8.35
N LEU A 11 18.56 -22.26 -8.84
CA LEU A 11 19.75 -22.44 -8.00
C LEU A 11 20.53 -21.15 -7.76
N LYS A 12 20.34 -20.12 -8.59
CA LYS A 12 21.10 -18.86 -8.56
C LYS A 12 20.34 -17.68 -7.96
N GLY A 13 19.08 -17.89 -7.56
CA GLY A 13 18.22 -16.84 -7.01
C GLY A 13 17.41 -16.15 -8.09
N ILE A 14 17.53 -14.83 -8.21
CA ILE A 14 16.75 -14.05 -9.18
C ILE A 14 17.40 -14.14 -10.57
N SER A 15 16.56 -14.36 -11.59
CA SER A 15 16.99 -14.48 -12.98
C SER A 15 17.48 -13.15 -13.55
N HIS A 16 18.33 -13.20 -14.58
CA HIS A 16 18.81 -11.99 -15.27
C HIS A 16 17.71 -11.20 -15.99
N ASP A 17 16.60 -11.86 -16.36
CA ASP A 17 15.44 -11.20 -16.96
C ASP A 17 14.44 -10.65 -15.91
N TYR A 18 14.59 -11.03 -14.62
CA TYR A 18 13.73 -10.65 -13.50
C TYR A 18 12.22 -10.95 -13.72
N GLU A 19 11.91 -11.83 -14.68
CA GLU A 19 10.56 -12.06 -15.19
C GLU A 19 10.02 -13.44 -14.80
N THR A 20 8.74 -13.48 -14.43
CA THR A 20 8.01 -14.75 -14.26
C THR A 20 7.39 -15.13 -15.60
N ARG A 21 7.82 -16.25 -16.19
CA ARG A 21 7.27 -16.72 -17.47
C ARG A 21 5.81 -17.14 -17.34
N GLY A 22 5.00 -16.78 -18.34
CA GLY A 22 3.59 -17.17 -18.40
C GLY A 22 2.66 -16.40 -17.46
N SER A 23 3.11 -15.29 -16.87
CA SER A 23 2.25 -14.39 -16.11
C SER A 23 1.36 -13.55 -17.02
N TYR A 24 0.13 -13.26 -16.57
CA TYR A 24 -0.78 -12.37 -17.29
C TYR A 24 -0.25 -10.93 -17.35
N PHE A 25 0.39 -10.46 -16.27
CA PHE A 25 1.04 -9.16 -16.22
C PHE A 25 2.56 -9.32 -16.45
N PRO A 26 3.15 -8.59 -17.41
CA PRO A 26 4.60 -8.60 -17.64
C PRO A 26 5.34 -7.78 -16.57
N LEU A 27 6.66 -7.96 -16.46
CA LEU A 27 7.52 -7.13 -15.61
C LEU A 27 7.45 -5.67 -16.06
N ARG A 28 7.30 -4.75 -15.10
CA ARG A 28 7.41 -3.31 -15.31
C ARG A 28 8.64 -2.80 -14.57
N ARG A 29 9.49 -2.06 -15.28
CA ARG A 29 10.70 -1.44 -14.72
C ARG A 29 10.41 0.00 -14.30
N GLY A 30 11.18 0.52 -13.35
CA GLY A 30 11.02 1.88 -12.81
C GLY A 30 9.80 2.05 -11.90
N GLY A 31 9.26 0.96 -11.35
CA GLY A 31 8.28 1.03 -10.29
C GLY A 31 8.93 1.45 -8.98
N ASP A 32 8.22 2.28 -8.22
CA ASP A 32 8.55 2.58 -6.83
C ASP A 32 7.63 1.77 -5.92
N VAL A 33 8.19 1.10 -4.92
CA VAL A 33 7.47 0.15 -4.06
C VAL A 33 7.62 0.58 -2.62
N THR A 34 6.51 0.97 -2.02
CA THR A 34 6.41 1.25 -0.59
C THR A 34 6.09 -0.03 0.18
N LEU A 35 6.98 -0.42 1.10
CA LEU A 35 6.76 -1.55 1.98
C LEU A 35 6.07 -1.11 3.26
N TYR A 36 4.94 -1.75 3.57
CA TYR A 36 4.18 -1.48 4.79
C TYR A 36 4.33 -2.61 5.78
N GLN A 37 4.89 -2.29 6.95
CA GLN A 37 4.85 -3.17 8.12
C GLN A 37 3.60 -2.81 8.92
N ASP A 38 2.63 -3.73 8.94
CA ASP A 38 1.32 -3.54 9.56
C ASP A 38 0.50 -2.37 9.00
N ALA A 39 -0.69 -2.15 9.57
CA ALA A 39 -1.55 -1.02 9.22
C ALA A 39 -0.97 0.33 9.65
N HIS A 40 -0.23 0.32 10.75
CA HIS A 40 0.34 1.49 11.40
C HIS A 40 1.53 1.04 12.24
N VAL A 41 2.64 1.74 12.10
CA VAL A 41 3.81 1.60 12.98
C VAL A 41 3.71 2.69 14.03
N GLY A 42 3.87 2.30 15.31
CA GLY A 42 3.77 3.20 16.46
C GLY A 42 4.86 4.28 16.49
N VAL A 43 5.02 4.92 17.66
CA VAL A 43 5.88 6.10 17.88
C VAL A 43 7.23 5.99 17.14
N GLU A 44 7.59 7.06 16.43
CA GLU A 44 8.87 7.14 15.71
C GLU A 44 10.06 6.77 16.61
N GLY A 45 10.98 5.96 16.09
CA GLY A 45 12.16 5.51 16.83
C GLY A 45 11.96 4.27 17.71
N THR A 46 10.77 3.65 17.70
CA THR A 46 10.53 2.37 18.39
C THR A 46 11.12 1.16 17.66
N LEU A 47 11.25 1.25 16.33
CA LEU A 47 11.88 0.21 15.52
C LEU A 47 13.38 0.45 15.35
N PRO A 48 14.18 -0.62 15.27
CA PRO A 48 15.62 -0.49 15.05
C PRO A 48 15.89 0.20 13.71
N VAL A 49 16.93 1.03 13.70
CA VAL A 49 17.44 1.63 12.47
C VAL A 49 18.15 0.54 11.68
N VAL A 50 17.74 0.37 10.42
CA VAL A 50 18.40 -0.56 9.48
C VAL A 50 19.11 0.28 8.44
N ASP A 51 20.43 0.15 8.37
CA ASP A 51 21.23 0.81 7.34
C ASP A 51 21.03 0.10 6.00
N LEU A 52 20.71 0.88 4.98
CA LEU A 52 20.55 0.41 3.61
C LEU A 52 21.77 0.80 2.78
N ASP A 53 21.93 0.10 1.66
CA ASP A 53 22.97 0.45 0.69
C ASP A 53 22.80 1.90 0.21
N GLY A 54 23.92 2.58 -0.05
CA GLY A 54 23.93 4.00 -0.36
C GLY A 54 23.78 4.95 0.85
N GLY A 55 23.87 4.46 2.09
CA GLY A 55 23.95 5.28 3.31
C GLY A 55 22.63 5.87 3.77
N SER A 56 21.51 5.34 3.28
CA SER A 56 20.17 5.69 3.75
C SER A 56 19.75 4.78 4.91
N THR A 57 18.84 5.25 5.75
CA THR A 57 18.24 4.45 6.82
C THR A 57 16.84 4.00 6.41
N GLY A 58 16.49 2.75 6.73
CA GLY A 58 15.16 2.20 6.48
C GLY A 58 14.09 3.02 7.19
N ARG A 59 13.12 3.53 6.45
CA ARG A 59 11.96 4.25 6.98
C ARG A 59 10.75 3.34 7.00
N ASN A 60 9.99 3.40 8.08
CA ASN A 60 8.77 2.62 8.24
C ASN A 60 7.57 3.46 7.84
N GLU A 61 6.96 3.12 6.70
CA GLU A 61 5.78 3.83 6.20
C GLU A 61 4.50 3.32 6.89
N GLN A 62 3.46 4.16 6.92
CA GLN A 62 2.22 3.87 7.64
C GLN A 62 1.06 3.67 6.66
N TYR A 63 0.70 2.40 6.42
CA TYR A 63 -0.28 2.02 5.39
C TYR A 63 -1.61 2.78 5.49
N TRP A 64 -2.25 2.81 6.66
CA TRP A 64 -3.56 3.47 6.79
C TRP A 64 -3.49 4.99 6.66
N LYS A 65 -2.36 5.59 7.00
CA LYS A 65 -2.14 7.04 6.85
C LYS A 65 -1.97 7.39 5.38
N ASP A 66 -1.18 6.61 4.65
CA ASP A 66 -0.98 6.81 3.22
C ASP A 66 -2.25 6.52 2.42
N MET A 67 -2.99 5.46 2.77
CA MET A 67 -4.28 5.15 2.17
C MET A 67 -5.30 6.28 2.41
N CYS A 68 -5.34 6.85 3.62
CA CYS A 68 -6.19 8.00 3.93
C CYS A 68 -5.82 9.21 3.07
N SER A 69 -4.53 9.57 2.99
CA SER A 69 -4.06 10.66 2.14
C SER A 69 -4.40 10.43 0.67
N ALA A 70 -4.19 9.21 0.15
CA ALA A 70 -4.50 8.85 -1.22
C ALA A 70 -6.01 9.00 -1.54
N ILE A 71 -6.90 8.60 -0.62
CA ILE A 71 -8.35 8.79 -0.77
C ILE A 71 -8.71 10.28 -0.77
N VAL A 72 -8.07 11.09 0.06
CA VAL A 72 -8.34 12.54 0.14
C VAL A 72 -7.92 13.24 -1.15
N GLU A 73 -6.72 12.94 -1.64
CA GLU A 73 -6.08 13.65 -2.76
C GLU A 73 -6.63 13.25 -4.14
N VAL A 74 -7.25 12.07 -4.25
CA VAL A 74 -7.76 11.58 -5.53
C VAL A 74 -8.89 12.44 -6.09
N LYS A 75 -8.89 12.62 -7.42
CA LYS A 75 -9.81 13.53 -8.13
C LYS A 75 -10.72 12.85 -9.16
N ARG A 76 -10.53 11.55 -9.41
CA ARG A 76 -11.18 10.88 -10.56
C ARG A 76 -11.81 9.54 -10.21
N LEU A 77 -11.04 8.62 -9.62
CA LEU A 77 -11.47 7.25 -9.41
C LEU A 77 -10.87 6.68 -8.12
N ILE A 78 -11.74 6.09 -7.29
CA ILE A 78 -11.38 5.18 -6.22
C ILE A 78 -11.93 3.80 -6.60
N TYR A 79 -11.06 2.79 -6.63
CA TYR A 79 -11.45 1.41 -6.85
C TYR A 79 -10.96 0.55 -5.70
N ILE A 80 -11.90 -0.04 -4.95
CA ILE A 80 -11.60 -0.88 -3.78
C ILE A 80 -12.15 -2.27 -4.03
N ILE A 81 -11.30 -3.27 -3.85
CA ILE A 81 -11.68 -4.68 -3.83
C ILE A 81 -11.24 -5.25 -2.49
N GLY A 82 -12.11 -6.00 -1.82
CA GLY A 82 -11.75 -6.65 -0.57
C GLY A 82 -12.69 -7.79 -0.23
N TRP A 83 -12.19 -8.80 0.46
CA TRP A 83 -13.03 -9.88 0.99
C TRP A 83 -14.06 -9.35 2.02
N SER A 84 -13.70 -8.29 2.73
CA SER A 84 -14.60 -7.58 3.64
C SER A 84 -14.17 -6.11 3.72
N VAL A 85 -15.15 -5.20 3.69
CA VAL A 85 -14.93 -3.76 3.88
C VAL A 85 -15.84 -3.27 4.99
N TYR A 86 -15.24 -2.84 6.09
CA TYR A 86 -15.96 -2.32 7.25
C TYR A 86 -15.92 -0.80 7.29
N TYR A 87 -17.04 -0.18 6.96
CA TYR A 87 -17.14 1.26 6.68
C TYR A 87 -16.88 2.16 7.90
N THR A 88 -17.07 1.67 9.12
CA THR A 88 -16.78 2.42 10.36
C THR A 88 -15.33 2.31 10.82
N THR A 89 -14.47 1.64 10.05
CA THR A 89 -13.03 1.59 10.35
C THR A 89 -12.42 2.97 10.25
N LYS A 90 -11.86 3.46 11.37
CA LYS A 90 -11.12 4.71 11.45
C LYS A 90 -9.67 4.53 11.01
N LEU A 91 -9.28 5.15 9.89
CA LEU A 91 -7.95 4.96 9.27
C LEU A 91 -6.82 5.64 10.04
N VAL A 92 -7.05 6.86 10.55
CA VAL A 92 -6.05 7.60 11.32
C VAL A 92 -6.54 7.75 12.75
N ARG A 93 -5.80 7.17 13.70
CA ARG A 93 -6.21 7.06 15.12
C ARG A 93 -5.35 7.88 16.08
N GLU A 94 -4.25 8.47 15.60
CA GLU A 94 -3.36 9.27 16.43
C GLU A 94 -4.07 10.54 16.95
N PRO A 95 -4.03 10.82 18.26
CA PRO A 95 -4.73 11.96 18.85
C PRO A 95 -4.10 13.32 18.51
N THR A 96 -2.84 13.32 18.07
CA THR A 96 -2.05 14.52 17.80
C THR A 96 -2.31 15.14 16.43
N ARG A 97 -3.08 14.48 15.56
CA ARG A 97 -3.32 14.96 14.20
C ARG A 97 -4.77 15.43 14.05
N PRO A 98 -5.01 16.70 13.70
CA PRO A 98 -6.35 17.19 13.49
C PRO A 98 -7.01 16.41 12.36
N VAL A 99 -8.28 16.11 12.61
CA VAL A 99 -9.25 15.55 11.69
C VAL A 99 -9.15 16.29 10.34
N LEU A 100 -8.93 15.57 9.23
CA LEU A 100 -8.86 16.14 7.89
C LEU A 100 -10.13 16.97 7.62
N GLY A 101 -10.02 18.30 7.67
CA GLY A 101 -11.16 19.20 7.48
C GLY A 101 -12.33 19.01 8.48
N GLY A 102 -12.11 18.41 9.66
CA GLY A 102 -13.18 18.13 10.62
C GLY A 102 -14.04 16.89 10.32
N MET A 103 -13.74 16.13 9.25
CA MET A 103 -14.39 14.85 8.93
C MET A 103 -13.76 13.65 9.65
N ASP A 104 -14.56 12.90 10.40
CA ASP A 104 -14.09 11.69 11.08
C ASP A 104 -13.41 10.75 10.06
N SER A 105 -12.23 10.21 10.41
CA SER A 105 -11.41 9.43 9.48
C SER A 105 -11.95 8.01 9.24
N MET A 106 -13.27 7.83 9.38
CA MET A 106 -13.98 6.61 9.04
C MET A 106 -13.98 6.43 7.53
N LEU A 107 -13.63 5.22 7.07
CA LEU A 107 -13.52 4.90 5.65
C LEU A 107 -14.82 5.22 4.88
N GLY A 108 -15.98 4.88 5.44
CA GLY A 108 -17.28 5.10 4.80
C GLY A 108 -17.58 6.57 4.55
N ASP A 109 -17.28 7.44 5.51
CA ASP A 109 -17.55 8.87 5.41
C ASP A 109 -16.61 9.53 4.41
N LEU A 110 -15.33 9.14 4.39
CA LEU A 110 -14.38 9.58 3.38
C LEU A 110 -14.84 9.20 1.96
N LEU A 111 -15.25 7.94 1.76
CA LEU A 111 -15.69 7.48 0.44
C LEU A 111 -16.97 8.21 -0.03
N LYS A 112 -17.94 8.44 0.87
CA LYS A 112 -19.14 9.22 0.55
C LYS A 112 -18.79 10.66 0.18
N TRP A 113 -17.97 11.32 0.98
CA TRP A 113 -17.54 12.69 0.71
C TRP A 113 -16.83 12.81 -0.65
N LYS A 114 -15.93 11.89 -0.99
CA LYS A 114 -15.29 11.88 -2.31
C LYS A 114 -16.31 11.66 -3.43
N ALA A 115 -17.30 10.80 -3.23
CA ALA A 115 -18.37 10.61 -4.21
C ALA A 115 -19.22 11.88 -4.40
N ASP A 116 -19.52 12.60 -3.32
CA ASP A 116 -20.24 13.88 -3.35
C ASP A 116 -19.43 14.98 -4.06
N GLU A 117 -18.10 14.95 -3.98
CA GLU A 117 -17.19 15.81 -4.78
C GLU A 117 -17.11 15.41 -6.27
N GLY A 118 -17.80 14.34 -6.68
CA GLY A 118 -17.84 13.87 -8.07
C GLY A 118 -16.74 12.86 -8.42
N VAL A 119 -15.97 12.34 -7.45
CA VAL A 119 -15.05 11.23 -7.67
C VAL A 119 -15.86 9.96 -7.89
N ARG A 120 -15.51 9.16 -8.91
CA ARG A 120 -16.12 7.86 -9.10
C ARG A 120 -15.61 6.89 -8.05
N VAL A 121 -16.49 6.40 -7.19
CA VAL A 121 -16.15 5.39 -6.17
C VAL A 121 -16.78 4.05 -6.55
N VAL A 122 -15.95 3.03 -6.76
CA VAL A 122 -16.39 1.68 -7.14
C VAL A 122 -15.86 0.69 -6.11
N LEU A 123 -16.77 -0.11 -5.54
CA LEU A 123 -16.44 -1.18 -4.62
C LEU A 123 -16.84 -2.53 -5.23
N LEU A 124 -15.95 -3.52 -5.11
CA LEU A 124 -16.23 -4.93 -5.38
C LEU A 124 -15.91 -5.72 -4.10
N VAL A 125 -16.95 -6.16 -3.40
CA VAL A 125 -16.90 -6.77 -2.06
C VAL A 125 -17.68 -8.07 -2.03
#